data_AF-A0A9E5TJW8-F1
#
_entry.id   AF-A0A9E5TJW8-F1
#
_cell.length_a   1.000
_cell.length_b   1.000
_cell.length_c   1.000
_cell.angle_alpha   90.00
_cell.angle_beta   90.00
_cell.angle_gamma   90.00
#
_symmetry.space_group_name_H-M   'P 1'
#
loop_
_entity.id
_entity.type
_entity.pdbx_description
1 polymer ?
#
loop_
_entity_poly.entity_id
_entity_poly.type
_entity_poly.pdbx_seq_one_letter_code
_entity_poly.pdbx_strand_id
1 'polypeptide(L)'
;AALALARETNHLYTHAFAAVSVSNLWCMLRQWPECEAEAKVALQLSSQGGFALMYANALMMDGIALVHQGHGEQGIAELAQGIALSD
;
A
#
# COMPACT_ATOMS: atom_id res chain seq x y z
N ALA A 1 -14.53 8.93 -3.35
CA ALA A 1 -14.90 9.19 -4.77
C ALA A 1 -13.89 8.57 -5.74
N ALA A 2 -12.60 8.95 -5.69
CA ALA A 2 -11.59 8.45 -6.63
C ALA A 2 -11.38 6.93 -6.62
N LEU A 3 -11.36 6.27 -5.44
CA LEU A 3 -11.20 4.80 -5.35
C LEU A 3 -12.41 4.05 -5.94
N ALA A 4 -13.63 4.56 -5.74
CA ALA A 4 -14.84 3.96 -6.30
C ALA A 4 -14.86 4.07 -7.83
N LEU A 5 -14.50 5.24 -8.37
CA LEU A 5 -14.39 5.44 -9.81
C LEU A 5 -13.25 4.60 -10.42
N ALA A 6 -12.12 4.48 -9.71
CA ALA A 6 -11.06 3.58 -10.11
C ALA A 6 -11.63 2.17 -10.25
N ARG A 7 -12.33 1.64 -9.23
CA ARG A 7 -12.99 0.31 -9.23
C ARG A 7 -13.84 0.01 -10.46
N GLU A 8 -14.49 1.03 -11.02
CA GLU A 8 -15.33 0.92 -12.22
C GLU A 8 -14.50 0.86 -13.52
N THR A 9 -13.33 1.50 -13.55
CA THR A 9 -12.36 1.34 -14.63
C THR A 9 -11.61 0.04 -14.42
N ASN A 10 -11.71 -0.93 -15.33
CA ASN A 10 -11.07 -2.25 -15.23
C ASN A 10 -9.52 -2.18 -15.43
N HIS A 11 -8.89 -1.11 -14.93
CA HIS A 11 -7.49 -0.75 -15.14
C HIS A 11 -6.70 -0.90 -13.85
N LEU A 12 -5.99 -2.02 -13.73
CA LEU A 12 -5.26 -2.43 -12.53
C LEU A 12 -4.33 -1.34 -11.99
N TYR A 13 -3.65 -0.60 -12.87
CA TYR A 13 -2.73 0.46 -12.46
C TYR A 13 -3.46 1.60 -11.73
N THR A 14 -4.64 1.99 -12.24
CA THR A 14 -5.42 3.09 -11.64
C THR A 14 -5.93 2.70 -10.26
N HIS A 15 -6.32 1.43 -10.08
CA HIS A 15 -6.69 0.93 -8.75
C HIS A 15 -5.50 0.89 -7.82
N ALA A 16 -4.36 0.35 -8.27
CA ALA A 16 -3.15 0.25 -7.44
C ALA A 16 -2.70 1.63 -6.96
N PHE A 17 -2.66 2.61 -7.87
CA PHE A 17 -2.35 4.00 -7.54
C PHE A 17 -3.33 4.60 -6.52
N ALA A 18 -4.63 4.39 -6.72
CA ALA A 18 -5.65 4.90 -5.81
C ALA A 18 -5.57 4.24 -4.43
N ALA A 19 -5.32 2.93 -4.36
CA ALA A 19 -5.15 2.18 -3.11
C ALA A 19 -3.92 2.66 -2.32
N VAL A 20 -2.76 2.85 -2.97
CA VAL A 20 -1.57 3.46 -2.32
C VAL A 20 -1.89 4.86 -1.79
N SER A 21 -2.59 5.68 -2.59
CA SER A 21 -2.95 7.04 -2.20
C SER A 21 -3.86 7.06 -0.97
N VAL A 22 -4.85 6.17 -0.93
CA VAL A 22 -5.77 6.05 0.22
C VAL A 22 -5.05 5.49 1.45
N SER A 23 -4.19 4.48 1.28
CA SER A 23 -3.37 3.95 2.37
C SER A 23 -2.49 5.04 3.01
N ASN A 24 -1.85 5.88 2.20
CA ASN A 24 -1.08 7.02 2.69
C ASN A 24 -1.94 8.02 3.49
N LEU A 25 -3.17 8.31 3.04
CA LEU A 25 -4.10 9.16 3.81
C LEU A 25 -4.48 8.53 5.15
N TRP A 26 -4.72 7.22 5.19
CA TRP A 26 -4.98 6.51 6.45
C TRP A 26 -3.77 6.52 7.39
N CYS A 27 -2.57 6.35 6.84
CA CYS A 27 -1.32 6.50 7.57
C CYS A 27 -1.20 7.89 8.22
N MET A 28 -1.47 8.95 7.47
CA MET A 28 -1.47 10.33 8.00
C MET A 28 -2.52 10.55 9.09
N LEU A 29 -3.67 9.88 8.99
CA LEU A 29 -4.73 9.90 10.01
C LEU A 29 -4.50 8.92 11.16
N ARG A 30 -3.41 8.14 11.11
CA ARG A 30 -3.07 7.07 12.09
C ARG A 30 -4.16 6.01 12.23
N GLN A 31 -4.91 5.78 11.15
CA GLN A 31 -5.89 4.71 11.02
C GLN A 31 -5.17 3.47 10.48
N TRP A 32 -4.44 2.79 11.37
CA TRP A 32 -3.50 1.72 10.98
C TRP A 32 -4.17 0.50 10.34
N PRO A 33 -5.31 0.00 10.85
CA PRO A 33 -6.02 -1.12 10.21
C PRO A 33 -6.47 -0.78 8.78
N GLU A 34 -6.97 0.44 8.56
CA GLU A 34 -7.41 0.91 7.25
C GLU A 34 -6.23 1.17 6.30
N CYS A 35 -5.10 1.65 6.85
CA CYS A 35 -3.83 1.79 6.12
C CYS A 35 -3.35 0.44 5.58
N GLU A 36 -3.30 -0.57 6.46
CA GLU A 36 -2.91 -1.95 6.14
C GLU A 36 -3.84 -2.56 5.08
N ALA A 37 -5.16 -2.43 5.26
CA ALA A 37 -6.14 -2.99 4.35
C ALA A 37 -5.96 -2.48 2.91
N GLU A 38 -5.78 -1.17 2.75
CA GLU A 38 -5.58 -0.56 1.43
C GLU A 38 -4.16 -0.81 0.88
N ALA A 39 -3.15 -0.91 1.73
CA ALA A 39 -1.80 -1.31 1.33
C ALA A 39 -1.80 -2.74 0.74
N LYS A 40 -2.50 -3.68 1.38
CA LYS A 40 -2.63 -5.06 0.87
C LYS A 40 -3.35 -5.15 -0.47
N VAL A 41 -4.38 -4.33 -0.67
CA VAL A 41 -5.02 -4.20 -1.98
C VAL A 41 -4.03 -3.70 -3.03
N ALA A 42 -3.25 -2.67 -2.72
CA ALA A 42 -2.22 -2.16 -3.61
C ALA A 42 -1.13 -3.19 -3.92
N LEU A 43 -0.65 -3.97 -2.94
CA LEU A 43 0.32 -5.05 -3.14
C LEU A 43 -0.21 -6.10 -4.11
N GLN A 44 -1.47 -6.53 -3.93
CA GLN A 44 -2.08 -7.53 -4.79
C GLN A 44 -2.20 -7.03 -6.23
N LEU A 45 -2.69 -5.81 -6.44
CA LEU A 45 -2.87 -5.24 -7.78
C LEU A 45 -1.54 -4.96 -8.47
N SER A 46 -0.55 -4.46 -7.70
CA SER A 46 0.77 -4.13 -8.21
C SER A 46 1.58 -5.38 -8.58
N SER A 47 1.45 -6.46 -7.81
CA SER A 47 2.08 -7.75 -8.15
C SER A 47 1.45 -8.37 -9.39
N GLN A 48 0.12 -8.30 -9.55
CA GLN A 48 -0.57 -8.77 -10.76
C GLN A 48 -0.20 -7.96 -12.01
N GLY A 49 -0.06 -6.64 -11.87
CA GLY A 49 0.21 -5.74 -12.99
C GLY A 49 1.69 -5.49 -13.29
N GLY A 50 2.61 -5.95 -12.42
CA GLY A 50 4.04 -5.65 -12.54
C GLY A 50 4.40 -4.18 -12.24
N PHE A 51 3.64 -3.51 -11.37
CA PHE A 51 3.80 -2.09 -11.06
C PHE A 51 4.80 -1.88 -9.91
N ALA A 52 6.10 -1.98 -10.20
CA ALA A 52 7.16 -1.96 -9.19
C ALA A 52 7.07 -0.77 -8.20
N LEU A 53 6.84 0.45 -8.71
CA LEU A 53 6.72 1.64 -7.85
C LEU A 53 5.51 1.58 -6.90
N MET A 54 4.37 1.10 -7.38
CA MET A 54 3.18 0.96 -6.53
C MET A 54 3.36 -0.15 -5.50
N TYR A 55 4.05 -1.23 -5.88
CA TYR A 55 4.39 -2.32 -4.98
C TYR A 55 5.33 -1.86 -3.86
N ALA A 56 6.39 -1.13 -4.19
CA ALA A 56 7.33 -0.56 -3.21
C ALA A 56 6.63 0.38 -2.22
N ASN A 57 5.79 1.29 -2.73
CA ASN A 57 5.01 2.20 -1.87
C ASN A 57 4.03 1.44 -0.96
N ALA A 58 3.37 0.41 -1.48
CA ALA A 58 2.45 -0.39 -0.69
C ALA A 58 3.17 -1.18 0.42
N LEU A 59 4.36 -1.74 0.16
CA LEU A 59 5.21 -2.37 1.17
C LEU A 59 5.59 -1.39 2.28
N MET A 60 5.95 -0.16 1.94
CA MET A 60 6.27 0.85 2.95
C MET A 60 5.06 1.19 3.82
N MET A 61 3.86 1.31 3.23
CA MET A 61 2.64 1.60 4.00
C MET A 61 2.19 0.43 4.88
N ASP A 62 2.26 -0.80 4.37
CA ASP A 62 1.95 -2.03 5.13
C ASP A 62 2.92 -2.16 6.31
N GLY A 63 4.22 -1.96 6.06
CA GLY A 63 5.25 -2.00 7.09
C GLY A 63 5.06 -0.95 8.20
N ILE A 64 4.71 0.29 7.86
CA ILE A 64 4.37 1.33 8.85
C ILE A 64 3.15 0.91 9.68
N ALA A 65 2.08 0.44 9.03
CA ALA A 65 0.88 0.01 9.71
C ALA A 65 1.16 -1.15 10.68
N LEU A 66 1.96 -2.13 10.28
CA LEU A 66 2.35 -3.28 11.11
C LEU A 66 3.17 -2.87 12.33
N VAL A 67 4.15 -1.96 12.18
CA VAL A 67 4.92 -1.43 13.31
C VAL A 67 3.98 -0.81 14.35
N HIS A 68 3.03 0.01 13.91
CA HIS A 68 2.07 0.66 14.81
C HIS A 68 1.02 -0.27 15.41
N GLN A 69 0.78 -1.43 14.81
CA GLN A 69 -0.10 -2.48 15.34
C GLN A 69 0.61 -3.50 16.24
N GLY A 70 1.90 -3.30 16.53
CA GLY A 70 2.68 -4.17 17.41
C GLY A 70 3.40 -5.32 16.71
N HIS A 71 3.48 -5.30 15.38
CA HIS A 71 4.17 -6.29 14.55
C HIS A 71 5.51 -5.74 14.05
N GLY A 72 6.32 -5.25 14.98
CA GLY A 72 7.53 -4.44 14.69
C GLY A 72 8.54 -5.11 13.77
N GLU A 73 8.91 -6.37 14.01
CA GLU A 73 9.90 -7.08 13.18
C GLU A 73 9.42 -7.25 11.74
N GLN A 74 8.17 -7.70 11.56
CA GLN A 74 7.57 -7.85 10.25
C GLN A 74 7.47 -6.50 9.53
N GLY A 75 6.99 -5.47 10.23
CA GLY A 75 6.81 -4.15 9.63
C GLY A 75 8.14 -3.49 9.23
N ILE A 76 9.21 -3.68 10.00
CA ILE A 76 10.56 -3.21 9.63
C ILE A 76 11.07 -3.96 8.39
N ALA A 77 10.83 -5.27 8.28
CA ALA A 77 11.23 -6.05 7.13
C ALA A 77 10.54 -5.58 5.84
N GLU A 78 9.22 -5.35 5.90
CA GLU A 78 8.44 -4.83 4.76
C GLU A 78 8.88 -3.42 4.37
N LEU A 79 9.13 -2.53 5.34
CA LEU A 79 9.67 -1.20 5.09
C LEU A 79 11.03 -1.23 4.40
N ALA A 80 11.96 -2.05 4.90
CA ALA A 80 13.28 -2.19 4.31
C ALA A 80 13.22 -2.73 2.88
N GLN A 81 12.34 -3.70 2.64
CA GLN A 81 12.11 -4.24 1.29
C GLN A 81 11.52 -3.18 0.36
N GLY A 82 10.54 -2.40 0.81
CA GLY A 82 9.94 -1.32 0.04
C GLY A 82 10.96 -0.26 -0.37
N ILE A 83 11.81 0.17 0.57
CA ILE A 83 12.89 1.14 0.30
C ILE A 83 13.87 0.59 -0.75
N ALA A 84 14.32 -0.65 -0.59
CA ALA A 84 15.27 -1.28 -1.51
C ALA A 84 14.71 -1.46 -2.94
N LEU A 85 13.38 -1.52 -3.10
CA LEU A 85 12.72 -1.59 -4.40
C LEU A 85 12.42 -0.22 -5.01
N SER A 86 12.60 0.86 -4.25
CA SER A 86 12.35 2.25 -4.69
C SER A 86 13.59 3.00 -5.17
N ASP A 87 14.80 2.44 -4.92
CA ASP A 87 16.09 2.89 -5.46
C ASP A 87 16.33 2.37 -6.89
#